data_AF-M2R8K7-F1
#
_entry.id   AF-M2R8K7-F1
#
_cell.length_a   1.000
_cell.length_b   1.000
_cell.length_c   1.000
_cell.angle_alpha   90.00
_cell.angle_beta   90.00
_cell.angle_gamma   90.00
#
_symmetry.space_group_name_H-M   'P 1'
#
loop_
_entity.id
_entity.type
_entity.pdbx_description
1 polymer ?
#
loop_
_entity_poly.entity_id
_entity_poly.type
_entity_poly.pdbx_seq_one_letter_code
_entity_poly.pdbx_strand_id
1 'polypeptide(L)'
;MTVHIRQCPQKVKDLSNRAVEARKPRLGAVHAERDNTLYEVWKGILKVDACLRDRWESSLTASEMSSASSSMTVVTSEVPLVTGDILRSINAPAVSPPASANGRSSSTIAEVSGLDLNAIGKAEARKIMSEEHKVLGFRPPHGSIAAEAQAAAAKHPEGSPNVSPPDPLALKQVAREDAQRILSEREGSAESETNMHAPRKPSASPPAHGVNLSTIGAAEARMLMSHEHRALGFRPPPGSLAAEAQAAAARHPDGDGTTVGENLLKEIAVRDAEKIKADRELNMVGEVNVSTLGKAGAERVISCEEHALGHRAPPGSLAAEARKAAAAHPDGGSFPVMNGDVARIEGAARAEADSLKAQAQDREQVIQAQVQRVERLKMQTGVPKTVRTETEDSVQIVGDVLLA
;
A
#
# COMPACT_ATOMS: atom_id res chain seq x y z
N MET A 1 40.48 62.78 21.19
CA MET A 1 39.85 63.55 20.12
C MET A 1 39.61 62.61 18.95
N THR A 2 38.36 62.22 18.70
CA THR A 2 37.66 62.18 17.40
C THR A 2 36.22 61.82 17.74
N VAL A 3 35.32 62.78 17.49
CA VAL A 3 33.88 62.68 17.71
C VAL A 3 33.27 62.04 16.46
N HIS A 4 32.39 61.04 16.61
CA HIS A 4 31.49 60.63 15.53
C HIS A 4 30.04 60.67 16.01
N ILE A 5 29.27 61.42 15.22
CA ILE A 5 27.90 61.86 15.42
C ILE A 5 26.96 60.87 14.71
N ARG A 6 25.86 60.55 15.40
CA ARG A 6 24.48 60.26 14.95
C ARG A 6 24.27 59.74 13.51
N GLN A 7 23.44 58.69 13.35
CA GLN A 7 22.02 58.87 13.00
C GLN A 7 21.24 57.56 12.99
N CYS A 8 20.07 57.62 13.61
CA CYS A 8 18.99 56.65 13.57
C CYS A 8 17.98 57.11 12.50
N PRO A 9 17.24 56.21 11.83
CA PRO A 9 15.88 56.54 11.43
C PRO A 9 14.87 55.56 12.03
N GLN A 10 14.05 56.11 12.91
CA GLN A 10 12.74 55.61 13.28
C GLN A 10 11.74 55.82 12.13
N LYS A 11 10.73 54.93 12.11
CA LYS A 11 9.34 55.15 11.69
C LYS A 11 9.08 55.47 10.22
N VAL A 12 8.63 54.44 9.49
CA VAL A 12 7.57 54.58 8.49
C VAL A 12 6.53 53.48 8.75
N LYS A 13 5.63 53.75 9.69
CA LYS A 13 4.31 53.12 9.76
C LYS A 13 3.31 54.23 9.49
N ASP A 14 2.21 53.85 8.87
CA ASP A 14 1.04 54.67 8.53
C ASP A 14 1.15 55.39 7.19
N LEU A 15 0.61 54.75 6.15
CA LEU A 15 -0.14 55.34 5.02
C LEU A 15 -0.52 54.22 4.03
N SER A 16 -1.43 53.33 4.42
CA SER A 16 -2.16 52.50 3.45
C SER A 16 -3.48 52.02 4.04
N ASN A 17 -4.36 52.97 4.35
CA ASN A 17 -5.76 52.74 4.71
C ASN A 17 -6.58 53.96 4.30
N ARG A 18 -6.71 54.20 2.99
CA ARG A 18 -7.74 55.08 2.41
C ARG A 18 -7.74 54.93 0.90
N ALA A 19 -8.80 54.27 0.39
CA ALA A 19 -9.36 54.38 -0.97
C ALA A 19 -9.71 53.02 -1.60
N VAL A 20 -10.69 52.30 -1.04
CA VAL A 20 -11.54 51.39 -1.85
C VAL A 20 -12.96 51.42 -1.28
N GLU A 21 -13.61 52.58 -1.37
CA GLU A 21 -15.03 52.72 -1.08
C GLU A 21 -15.65 53.58 -2.17
N ALA A 22 -16.05 52.95 -3.27
CA ALA A 22 -17.10 53.37 -4.20
C ALA A 22 -16.95 52.63 -5.54
N ARG A 23 -17.70 51.53 -5.71
CA ARG A 23 -18.28 51.07 -6.98
C ARG A 23 -19.13 49.81 -6.72
N LYS A 24 -20.37 50.03 -6.27
CA LYS A 24 -21.45 49.03 -6.41
C LYS A 24 -21.99 49.15 -7.83
N PRO A 25 -21.81 48.16 -8.72
CA PRO A 25 -22.64 48.08 -9.91
C PRO A 25 -24.05 47.61 -9.51
N ARG A 26 -25.05 48.42 -9.83
CA ARG A 26 -26.45 47.97 -9.95
C ARG A 26 -26.52 46.99 -11.12
N LEU A 27 -26.38 45.70 -10.85
CA LEU A 27 -26.75 44.65 -11.79
C LEU A 27 -28.24 44.35 -11.61
N GLY A 28 -28.97 44.56 -12.70
CA GLY A 28 -30.41 44.41 -12.79
C GLY A 28 -30.87 42.96 -12.59
N ALA A 29 -32.01 42.84 -11.92
CA ALA A 29 -32.75 41.62 -11.68
C ALA A 29 -33.50 41.16 -12.94
N VAL A 30 -32.78 40.59 -13.93
CA VAL A 30 -33.40 40.03 -15.15
C VAL A 30 -32.94 38.60 -15.47
N HIS A 31 -32.20 37.92 -14.58
CA HIS A 31 -31.67 36.58 -14.86
C HIS A 31 -32.11 35.44 -13.92
N ALA A 32 -33.08 35.67 -13.02
CA ALA A 32 -33.46 34.66 -12.03
C ALA A 32 -34.28 33.47 -12.57
N GLU A 33 -34.73 33.49 -13.84
CA GLU A 33 -35.63 32.45 -14.36
C GLU A 33 -34.94 31.40 -15.25
N ARG A 34 -33.67 31.60 -15.60
CA ARG A 34 -32.88 30.66 -16.43
C ARG A 34 -31.97 29.72 -15.64
N ASP A 35 -31.72 30.00 -14.36
CA ASP A 35 -30.78 29.21 -13.55
C ASP A 35 -31.41 27.96 -12.94
N ASN A 36 -32.75 27.89 -12.85
CA ASN A 36 -33.44 26.76 -12.22
C ASN A 36 -33.45 25.49 -13.11
N THR A 37 -33.41 25.64 -14.43
CA THR A 37 -33.37 24.50 -15.37
C THR A 37 -31.98 23.89 -15.49
N LEU A 38 -30.93 24.71 -15.43
CA LEU A 38 -29.54 24.23 -15.40
C LEU A 38 -29.24 23.46 -14.11
N TYR A 39 -29.81 23.89 -12.98
CA TYR A 39 -29.63 23.21 -11.69
C TYR A 39 -30.24 21.80 -11.69
N GLU A 40 -31.44 21.62 -12.25
CA GLU A 40 -32.08 20.29 -12.35
C GLU A 40 -31.37 19.36 -13.35
N VAL A 41 -30.82 19.90 -14.45
CA VAL A 41 -29.96 19.12 -15.37
C VAL A 41 -28.67 18.67 -14.67
N TRP A 42 -28.03 19.54 -13.89
CA TRP A 42 -26.83 19.20 -13.11
C TRP A 42 -27.11 18.16 -12.02
N LYS A 43 -28.27 18.26 -11.34
CA LYS A 43 -28.74 17.26 -10.37
C LYS A 43 -28.98 15.89 -11.01
N GLY A 44 -29.51 15.87 -12.23
CA GLY A 44 -29.65 14.66 -13.04
C GLY A 44 -28.31 14.02 -13.40
N ILE A 45 -27.32 14.82 -13.82
CA ILE A 45 -25.97 14.33 -14.17
C ILE A 45 -25.26 13.75 -12.95
N LEU A 46 -25.32 14.42 -11.79
CA LEU A 46 -24.73 13.92 -10.54
C LEU A 46 -25.36 12.59 -10.07
N LYS A 47 -26.66 12.38 -10.34
CA LYS A 47 -27.35 11.14 -9.97
C LYS A 47 -26.97 9.96 -10.88
N VAL A 48 -26.66 10.23 -12.15
CA VAL A 48 -26.15 9.24 -13.09
C VAL A 48 -24.70 8.86 -12.75
N ASP A 49 -23.87 9.83 -12.33
CA ASP A 49 -22.49 9.59 -11.88
C ASP A 49 -22.41 8.74 -10.61
N ALA A 50 -23.32 8.93 -9.66
CA ALA A 50 -23.40 8.07 -8.47
C ALA A 50 -23.73 6.60 -8.83
N CYS A 51 -24.66 6.40 -9.78
CA CYS A 51 -25.07 5.07 -10.23
C CYS A 51 -23.97 4.36 -11.05
N LEU A 52 -23.16 5.13 -11.80
CA LEU A 52 -21.99 4.62 -12.53
C LEU A 52 -20.83 4.27 -11.59
N ARG A 53 -20.64 5.03 -10.50
CA ARG A 53 -19.61 4.78 -9.50
C ARG A 53 -19.86 3.48 -8.73
N ASP A 54 -21.10 3.24 -8.29
CA ASP A 54 -21.48 1.99 -7.61
C ASP A 54 -21.29 0.76 -8.53
N ARG A 55 -21.52 0.94 -9.84
CA ARG A 55 -21.32 -0.11 -10.85
C ARG A 55 -19.84 -0.36 -11.16
N TRP A 56 -18.99 0.65 -11.07
CA TRP A 56 -17.55 0.55 -11.32
C TRP A 56 -16.82 -0.05 -10.10
N GLU A 57 -17.20 0.33 -8.88
CA GLU A 57 -16.69 -0.27 -7.64
C GLU A 57 -17.07 -1.75 -7.52
N SER A 58 -18.27 -2.13 -7.98
CA SER A 58 -18.69 -3.54 -8.07
C SER A 58 -17.90 -4.37 -9.09
N SER A 59 -17.20 -3.72 -10.04
CA SER A 59 -16.42 -4.39 -11.08
C SER A 59 -14.93 -4.52 -10.72
N LEU A 60 -14.43 -3.69 -9.80
CA LEU A 60 -13.02 -3.70 -9.37
C LEU A 60 -12.72 -4.81 -8.36
N THR A 61 -13.70 -5.23 -7.56
CA THR A 61 -13.52 -6.33 -6.58
C THR A 61 -13.36 -7.72 -7.22
N ALA A 62 -13.47 -7.84 -8.54
CA ALA A 62 -13.38 -9.12 -9.25
C ALA A 62 -12.08 -9.34 -10.04
N SER A 63 -11.20 -8.32 -10.21
CA SER A 63 -10.11 -8.41 -11.19
C SER A 63 -8.67 -8.23 -10.66
N GLU A 64 -8.45 -7.84 -9.40
CA GLU A 64 -7.11 -7.63 -8.84
C GLU A 64 -6.66 -8.77 -7.92
N MET A 65 -6.42 -9.95 -8.50
CA MET A 65 -5.54 -10.96 -7.90
C MET A 65 -4.76 -11.69 -9.00
N SER A 66 -3.96 -10.97 -9.80
CA SER A 66 -2.87 -11.61 -10.53
C SER A 66 -1.87 -10.57 -11.05
N SER A 67 -0.75 -10.45 -10.34
CA SER A 67 0.62 -10.26 -10.87
C SER A 67 1.44 -9.32 -9.97
N ALA A 68 2.34 -9.90 -9.18
CA ALA A 68 3.47 -9.19 -8.60
C ALA A 68 4.76 -9.90 -9.03
N SER A 69 5.56 -9.15 -9.79
CA SER A 69 6.88 -9.50 -10.31
C SER A 69 7.91 -9.56 -9.17
N SER A 70 8.61 -10.70 -9.04
CA SER A 70 9.67 -10.89 -8.05
C SER A 70 11.05 -10.49 -8.61
N SER A 71 11.65 -9.46 -8.02
CA SER A 71 13.04 -9.03 -8.26
C SER A 71 14.02 -9.91 -7.49
N MET A 72 14.99 -10.51 -8.19
CA MET A 72 16.06 -11.33 -7.63
C MET A 72 17.05 -10.50 -6.78
N THR A 73 17.33 -10.96 -5.56
CA THR A 73 18.41 -10.44 -4.72
C THR A 73 19.49 -11.52 -4.56
N VAL A 74 20.71 -11.22 -4.98
CA VAL A 74 21.89 -12.09 -4.88
C VAL A 74 22.50 -11.92 -3.49
N VAL A 75 22.58 -13.00 -2.71
CA VAL A 75 23.27 -13.02 -1.41
C VAL A 75 24.58 -13.79 -1.54
N THR A 76 25.69 -13.10 -1.30
CA THR A 76 27.03 -13.69 -1.17
C THR A 76 27.22 -14.25 0.23
N SER A 77 27.43 -15.56 0.35
CA SER A 77 27.69 -16.24 1.61
C SER A 77 29.17 -16.21 1.98
N GLU A 78 29.50 -15.61 3.12
CA GLU A 78 30.79 -15.76 3.79
C GLU A 78 30.75 -16.97 4.73
N VAL A 79 31.81 -17.77 4.72
CA VAL A 79 31.97 -19.03 5.48
C VAL A 79 32.92 -18.79 6.64
N PRO A 80 32.50 -18.94 7.92
CA PRO A 80 33.45 -18.98 9.02
C PRO A 80 34.06 -20.38 9.17
N LEU A 81 35.39 -20.44 9.00
CA LEU A 81 36.25 -21.54 9.44
C LEU A 81 36.21 -21.63 10.97
N VAL A 82 35.55 -22.65 11.51
CA VAL A 82 35.67 -23.05 12.92
C VAL A 82 36.56 -24.28 12.98
N THR A 83 37.82 -24.04 13.30
CA THR A 83 38.80 -25.04 13.70
C THR A 83 38.69 -25.20 15.21
N GLY A 84 38.35 -26.39 15.70
CA GLY A 84 38.25 -26.62 17.14
C GLY A 84 37.86 -28.04 17.52
N ASP A 85 38.88 -28.91 17.58
CA ASP A 85 38.86 -30.20 18.25
C ASP A 85 38.31 -30.08 19.68
N ILE A 86 37.21 -30.79 19.97
CA ILE A 86 36.83 -31.16 21.34
C ILE A 86 36.35 -32.61 21.34
N LEU A 87 37.30 -33.53 21.50
CA LEU A 87 37.04 -34.89 21.93
C LEU A 87 36.55 -34.87 23.39
N ARG A 88 35.24 -35.05 23.61
CA ARG A 88 34.71 -35.50 24.90
C ARG A 88 33.88 -36.76 24.72
N SER A 89 34.52 -37.87 25.07
CA SER A 89 33.90 -39.14 25.38
C SER A 89 32.86 -38.95 26.50
N ILE A 90 31.58 -39.10 26.16
CA ILE A 90 30.52 -39.34 27.13
C ILE A 90 29.86 -40.68 26.81
N ASN A 91 30.07 -41.61 27.74
CA ASN A 91 29.47 -42.92 27.79
C ASN A 91 28.03 -42.72 28.33
N ALA A 92 27.02 -42.79 27.48
CA ALA A 92 25.61 -42.64 27.85
C ALA A 92 24.92 -44.03 27.90
N PRO A 93 24.14 -44.32 28.96
CA PRO A 93 23.43 -45.60 29.08
C PRO A 93 22.27 -45.70 28.08
N ALA A 94 22.04 -46.92 27.59
CA ALA A 94 21.01 -47.27 26.62
C ALA A 94 19.59 -46.93 27.13
N VAL A 95 19.01 -45.87 26.59
CA VAL A 95 17.58 -45.57 26.68
C VAL A 95 16.93 -46.05 25.39
N SER A 96 15.99 -47.00 25.53
CA SER A 96 15.21 -47.51 24.41
C SER A 96 14.47 -46.38 23.69
N PRO A 97 14.50 -46.32 22.34
CA PRO A 97 13.82 -45.28 21.61
C PRO A 97 12.29 -45.39 21.82
N PRO A 98 11.58 -44.27 22.04
CA PRO A 98 10.12 -44.28 22.07
C PRO A 98 9.60 -44.75 20.71
N ALA A 99 8.70 -45.73 20.73
CA ALA A 99 8.01 -46.19 19.55
C ALA A 99 7.35 -45.00 18.83
N SER A 100 7.73 -44.79 17.56
CA SER A 100 7.15 -43.79 16.66
C SER A 100 5.63 -43.89 16.64
N ALA A 101 4.98 -43.05 17.42
CA ALA A 101 3.54 -42.88 17.39
C ALA A 101 3.17 -42.08 16.12
N ASN A 102 2.43 -42.74 15.23
CA ASN A 102 1.57 -42.17 14.21
C ASN A 102 2.23 -41.22 13.19
N GLY A 103 3.01 -41.81 12.29
CA GLY A 103 3.19 -41.27 10.95
C GLY A 103 1.85 -41.21 10.22
N ARG A 104 1.15 -40.08 10.35
CA ARG A 104 0.04 -39.73 9.47
C ARG A 104 0.64 -39.38 8.10
N SER A 105 0.83 -40.44 7.30
CA SER A 105 0.96 -40.48 5.84
C SER A 105 1.22 -39.13 5.14
N SER A 106 2.46 -38.66 5.10
CA SER A 106 2.90 -37.77 4.00
C SER A 106 3.03 -38.51 2.67
N SER A 107 2.95 -39.86 2.70
CA SER A 107 3.01 -40.73 1.53
C SER A 107 1.86 -40.52 0.53
N THR A 108 0.81 -39.78 0.90
CA THR A 108 -0.37 -39.62 0.06
C THR A 108 -0.09 -38.96 -1.29
N ILE A 109 0.79 -37.96 -1.41
CA ILE A 109 0.94 -37.27 -2.71
C ILE A 109 1.67 -38.14 -3.73
N ALA A 110 2.79 -38.76 -3.35
CA ALA A 110 3.55 -39.61 -4.26
C ALA A 110 2.71 -40.82 -4.71
N GLU A 111 1.93 -41.41 -3.78
CA GLU A 111 1.01 -42.50 -4.08
C GLU A 111 -0.16 -42.04 -4.97
N VAL A 112 -0.74 -40.86 -4.73
CA VAL A 112 -1.82 -40.28 -5.54
C VAL A 112 -1.36 -40.01 -6.97
N SER A 113 -0.13 -39.56 -7.16
CA SER A 113 0.44 -39.33 -8.50
C SER A 113 0.98 -40.61 -9.15
N GLY A 114 0.86 -41.76 -8.49
CA GLY A 114 1.31 -43.06 -9.01
C GLY A 114 2.83 -43.19 -9.18
N LEU A 115 3.61 -42.40 -8.42
CA LEU A 115 5.07 -42.43 -8.48
C LEU A 115 5.61 -43.50 -7.51
N ASP A 116 6.27 -44.51 -8.07
CA ASP A 116 7.01 -45.49 -7.25
C ASP A 116 8.33 -44.88 -6.78
N LEU A 117 8.38 -44.52 -5.49
CA LEU A 117 9.56 -43.94 -4.86
C LEU A 117 10.78 -44.89 -4.90
N ASN A 118 10.58 -46.21 -5.01
CA ASN A 118 11.68 -47.17 -5.09
C ASN A 118 12.39 -47.16 -6.45
N ALA A 119 11.72 -46.67 -7.49
CA ALA A 119 12.29 -46.50 -8.83
C ALA A 119 13.16 -45.24 -8.97
N ILE A 120 13.14 -44.36 -7.96
CA ILE A 120 13.85 -43.07 -7.97
C ILE A 120 15.32 -43.29 -7.58
N GLY A 121 16.23 -42.96 -8.51
CA GLY A 121 17.66 -42.94 -8.26
C GLY A 121 18.14 -41.61 -7.66
N LYS A 122 19.45 -41.55 -7.38
CA LYS A 122 20.10 -40.37 -6.79
C LYS A 122 20.00 -39.13 -7.68
N ALA A 123 19.95 -39.30 -9.01
CA ALA A 123 19.84 -38.19 -9.94
C ALA A 123 18.44 -37.57 -9.92
N GLU A 124 17.40 -38.41 -9.88
CA GLU A 124 15.99 -38.02 -9.82
C GLU A 124 15.67 -37.34 -8.49
N ALA A 125 16.13 -37.91 -7.37
CA ALA A 125 15.94 -37.33 -6.04
C ALA A 125 16.55 -35.92 -5.94
N ARG A 126 17.71 -35.67 -6.58
CA ARG A 126 18.30 -34.32 -6.67
C ARG A 126 17.47 -33.35 -7.48
N LYS A 127 16.83 -33.82 -8.57
CA LYS A 127 15.94 -32.98 -9.40
C LYS A 127 14.70 -32.57 -8.60
N ILE A 128 14.06 -33.52 -7.90
CA ILE A 128 12.90 -33.26 -7.04
C ILE A 128 13.25 -32.24 -5.96
N MET A 129 14.36 -32.46 -5.23
CA MET A 129 14.83 -31.52 -4.20
C MET A 129 15.08 -30.11 -4.75
N SER A 130 15.70 -30.00 -5.92
CA SER A 130 16.00 -28.71 -6.55
C SER A 130 14.73 -27.96 -6.94
N GLU A 131 13.74 -28.65 -7.50
CA GLU A 131 12.48 -28.04 -7.90
C GLU A 131 11.62 -27.67 -6.68
N GLU A 132 11.52 -28.52 -5.67
CA GLU A 132 10.80 -28.19 -4.42
C GLU A 132 11.46 -26.99 -3.71
N HIS A 133 12.79 -26.98 -3.60
CA HIS A 133 13.55 -25.84 -3.05
C HIS A 133 13.32 -24.55 -3.85
N LYS A 134 13.23 -24.64 -5.18
CA LYS A 134 13.00 -23.49 -6.05
C LYS A 134 11.62 -22.87 -5.83
N VAL A 135 10.60 -23.68 -5.55
CA VAL A 135 9.24 -23.21 -5.28
C VAL A 135 9.11 -22.68 -3.85
N LEU A 136 9.66 -23.41 -2.87
CA LEU A 136 9.60 -23.01 -1.45
C LEU A 136 10.48 -21.79 -1.14
N GLY A 137 11.60 -21.63 -1.85
CA GLY A 137 12.64 -20.63 -1.53
C GLY A 137 13.50 -20.99 -0.31
N PHE A 138 13.29 -22.17 0.29
CA PHE A 138 14.06 -22.70 1.41
C PHE A 138 14.18 -24.22 1.30
N ARG A 139 15.07 -24.83 2.09
CA ARG A 139 15.35 -26.26 2.05
C ARG A 139 14.08 -27.07 2.37
N PRO A 140 13.68 -28.05 1.52
CA PRO A 140 12.53 -28.91 1.77
C PRO A 140 12.52 -29.47 3.20
N PRO A 141 11.38 -29.41 3.91
CA PRO A 141 11.25 -29.95 5.26
C PRO A 141 11.32 -31.49 5.25
N HIS A 142 11.51 -32.08 6.43
CA HIS A 142 11.38 -33.53 6.56
C HIS A 142 9.93 -33.96 6.34
N GLY A 143 9.71 -35.10 5.70
CA GLY A 143 8.37 -35.55 5.32
C GLY A 143 7.81 -34.89 4.04
N SER A 144 8.62 -34.09 3.33
CA SER A 144 8.30 -33.72 1.95
C SER A 144 8.68 -34.83 0.97
N ILE A 145 8.15 -34.76 -0.25
CA ILE A 145 8.47 -35.74 -1.29
C ILE A 145 9.96 -35.76 -1.64
N ALA A 146 10.66 -34.61 -1.60
CA ALA A 146 12.11 -34.59 -1.78
C ALA A 146 12.85 -35.35 -0.69
N ALA A 147 12.43 -35.22 0.58
CA ALA A 147 13.05 -35.92 1.69
C ALA A 147 12.83 -37.45 1.58
N GLU A 148 11.62 -37.87 1.20
CA GLU A 148 11.29 -39.28 0.97
C GLU A 148 12.04 -39.87 -0.23
N ALA A 149 12.09 -39.15 -1.36
CA ALA A 149 12.85 -39.53 -2.54
C ALA A 149 14.35 -39.68 -2.24
N GLN A 150 14.93 -38.80 -1.41
CA GLN A 150 16.31 -38.93 -0.94
C GLN A 150 16.52 -40.18 -0.07
N ALA A 151 15.57 -40.47 0.82
CA ALA A 151 15.62 -41.67 1.66
C ALA A 151 15.52 -42.97 0.83
N ALA A 152 14.70 -42.98 -0.23
CA ALA A 152 14.59 -44.10 -1.15
C ALA A 152 15.85 -44.25 -2.02
N ALA A 153 16.35 -43.15 -2.60
CA ALA A 153 17.58 -43.15 -3.40
C ALA A 153 18.82 -43.53 -2.58
N ALA A 154 18.83 -43.29 -1.26
CA ALA A 154 19.91 -43.75 -0.39
C ALA A 154 19.97 -45.28 -0.30
N LYS A 155 18.83 -45.98 -0.45
CA LYS A 155 18.75 -47.45 -0.50
C LYS A 155 19.09 -47.98 -1.90
N HIS A 156 18.71 -47.25 -2.94
CA HIS A 156 18.91 -47.63 -4.34
C HIS A 156 19.53 -46.46 -5.14
N PRO A 157 20.87 -46.26 -5.07
CA PRO A 157 21.51 -45.06 -5.65
C PRO A 157 21.33 -44.94 -7.16
N GLU A 158 21.27 -46.07 -7.87
CA GLU A 158 21.05 -46.14 -9.33
C GLU A 158 19.56 -46.32 -9.71
N GLY A 159 18.64 -46.31 -8.73
CA GLY A 159 17.26 -46.73 -8.90
C GLY A 159 17.11 -48.26 -8.88
N SER A 160 15.88 -48.74 -8.71
CA SER A 160 15.61 -50.18 -8.75
C SER A 160 15.82 -50.73 -10.17
N PRO A 161 16.63 -51.80 -10.36
CA PRO A 161 17.01 -52.27 -11.70
C PRO A 161 15.85 -52.86 -12.52
N ASN A 162 14.71 -53.14 -11.88
CA ASN A 162 13.55 -53.79 -12.50
C ASN A 162 12.41 -52.81 -12.85
N VAL A 163 12.54 -51.52 -12.53
CA VAL A 163 11.48 -50.53 -12.77
C VAL A 163 12.04 -49.45 -13.69
N SER A 164 11.29 -49.12 -14.74
CA SER A 164 11.64 -48.03 -15.64
C SER A 164 11.70 -46.70 -14.86
N PRO A 165 12.70 -45.86 -15.10
CA PRO A 165 12.83 -44.58 -14.40
C PRO A 165 11.59 -43.71 -14.68
N PRO A 166 11.03 -43.04 -13.65
CA PRO A 166 9.86 -42.20 -13.81
C PRO A 166 10.13 -41.01 -14.73
N ASP A 167 9.10 -40.57 -15.45
CA ASP A 167 9.20 -39.43 -16.38
C ASP A 167 9.66 -38.17 -15.63
N PRO A 168 10.77 -37.52 -16.06
CA PRO A 168 11.26 -36.31 -15.42
C PRO A 168 10.25 -35.17 -15.37
N LEU A 169 9.29 -35.08 -16.32
CA LEU A 169 8.26 -34.04 -16.28
C LEU A 169 7.25 -34.29 -15.16
N ALA A 170 6.82 -35.55 -14.98
CA ALA A 170 5.95 -35.95 -13.87
C ALA A 170 6.62 -35.66 -12.51
N LEU A 171 7.90 -35.99 -12.34
CA LEU A 171 8.63 -35.71 -11.09
C LEU A 171 8.66 -34.21 -10.76
N LYS A 172 8.83 -33.35 -11.77
CA LYS A 172 8.82 -31.89 -11.58
C LYS A 172 7.45 -31.39 -11.16
N GLN A 173 6.38 -31.92 -11.74
CA GLN A 173 5.02 -31.53 -11.40
C GLN A 173 4.70 -31.88 -9.95
N VAL A 174 4.98 -33.12 -9.54
CA VAL A 174 4.68 -33.57 -8.17
C VAL A 174 5.51 -32.80 -7.13
N ALA A 175 6.77 -32.47 -7.43
CA ALA A 175 7.59 -31.61 -6.57
C ALA A 175 6.99 -30.21 -6.37
N ARG A 176 6.35 -29.63 -7.40
CA ARG A 176 5.67 -28.34 -7.29
C ARG A 176 4.38 -28.43 -6.49
N GLU A 177 3.60 -29.49 -6.71
CA GLU A 177 2.35 -29.73 -5.98
C GLU A 177 2.61 -29.93 -4.49
N ASP A 178 3.64 -30.70 -4.11
CA ASP A 178 4.03 -30.88 -2.71
C ASP A 178 4.52 -29.57 -2.08
N ALA A 179 5.33 -28.78 -2.80
CA ALA A 179 5.75 -27.47 -2.33
C ALA A 179 4.56 -26.53 -2.07
N GLN A 180 3.56 -26.51 -2.94
CA GLN A 180 2.34 -25.71 -2.75
C GLN A 180 1.51 -26.19 -1.57
N ARG A 181 1.41 -27.51 -1.35
CA ARG A 181 0.78 -28.06 -0.16
C ARG A 181 1.48 -27.56 1.10
N ILE A 182 2.81 -27.64 1.15
CA ILE A 182 3.60 -27.20 2.32
C ILE A 182 3.40 -25.71 2.61
N LEU A 183 3.36 -24.86 1.58
CA LEU A 183 3.06 -23.44 1.76
C LEU A 183 1.66 -23.24 2.35
N SER A 184 0.66 -23.93 1.81
CA SER A 184 -0.73 -23.86 2.29
C SER A 184 -0.86 -24.38 3.73
N GLU A 185 -0.17 -25.46 4.08
CA GLU A 185 -0.13 -26.01 5.43
C GLU A 185 0.53 -25.04 6.41
N ARG A 186 1.58 -24.33 6.00
CA ARG A 186 2.23 -23.31 6.84
C ARG A 186 1.39 -22.07 7.02
N GLU A 187 0.70 -21.62 5.97
CA GLU A 187 -0.25 -20.51 6.05
C GLU A 187 -1.41 -20.86 7.00
N GLY A 188 -1.99 -22.06 6.88
CA GLY A 188 -3.08 -22.51 7.76
C GLY A 188 -2.65 -22.88 9.18
N SER A 189 -1.43 -23.40 9.38
CA SER A 189 -0.92 -23.77 10.71
C SER A 189 -0.46 -22.56 11.52
N ALA A 190 0.00 -21.50 10.84
CA ALA A 190 0.31 -20.23 11.50
C ALA A 190 -0.90 -19.64 12.25
N GLU A 191 -2.12 -19.95 11.79
CA GLU A 191 -3.35 -19.55 12.47
C GLU A 191 -3.81 -20.52 13.56
N SER A 192 -3.33 -21.77 13.57
CA SER A 192 -3.87 -22.84 14.42
C SER A 192 -3.02 -23.17 15.66
N GLU A 193 -1.70 -22.87 15.65
CA GLU A 193 -0.84 -23.13 16.83
C GLU A 193 -1.04 -22.16 18.02
N THR A 194 -1.91 -21.16 17.90
CA THR A 194 -2.24 -20.25 19.02
C THR A 194 -3.45 -20.68 19.86
N ASN A 195 -4.09 -21.83 19.59
CA ASN A 195 -5.43 -22.11 20.13
C ASN A 195 -5.56 -23.41 20.97
N MET A 196 -4.70 -23.59 21.98
CA MET A 196 -4.89 -24.57 23.07
C MET A 196 -5.02 -23.94 24.47
N HIS A 197 -5.46 -22.67 24.54
CA HIS A 197 -6.10 -22.13 25.74
C HIS A 197 -7.46 -21.53 25.39
N ALA A 198 -8.48 -22.06 26.06
CA ALA A 198 -9.90 -21.96 25.79
C ALA A 198 -10.48 -20.52 25.98
N PRO A 199 -11.79 -20.29 25.70
CA PRO A 199 -12.27 -19.22 24.83
C PRO A 199 -12.75 -17.97 25.57
N ARG A 200 -12.54 -16.79 24.98
CA ARG A 200 -13.41 -15.62 25.19
C ARG A 200 -13.56 -14.81 23.90
N LYS A 201 -14.77 -14.86 23.33
CA LYS A 201 -15.36 -13.75 22.54
C LYS A 201 -15.60 -12.57 23.49
N PRO A 202 -15.33 -11.32 23.09
CA PRO A 202 -16.18 -10.61 22.12
C PRO A 202 -15.37 -9.84 21.05
N SER A 203 -15.75 -9.91 19.78
CA SER A 203 -16.45 -8.80 19.07
C SER A 203 -16.01 -7.39 19.49
N ALA A 204 -14.95 -6.90 18.85
CA ALA A 204 -14.73 -5.49 18.62
C ALA A 204 -14.04 -5.36 17.26
N SER A 205 -14.41 -4.34 16.50
CA SER A 205 -13.69 -3.82 15.33
C SER A 205 -12.17 -3.93 15.50
N PRO A 206 -11.39 -4.19 14.43
CA PRO A 206 -9.94 -4.36 14.56
C PRO A 206 -9.41 -3.14 15.32
N PRO A 207 -8.92 -3.32 16.57
CA PRO A 207 -8.34 -2.20 17.28
C PRO A 207 -7.22 -1.73 16.36
N ALA A 208 -7.24 -0.44 16.02
CA ALA A 208 -6.06 0.23 15.53
C ALA A 208 -4.93 -0.27 16.42
N HIS A 209 -4.04 -1.11 15.86
CA HIS A 209 -3.11 -1.99 16.58
C HIS A 209 -1.99 -1.13 17.19
N GLY A 210 -2.39 -0.20 18.07
CA GLY A 210 -1.51 0.60 18.88
C GLY A 210 -0.97 -0.31 19.96
N VAL A 211 0.29 -0.70 19.81
CA VAL A 211 1.04 -1.28 20.92
C VAL A 211 1.08 -0.25 22.02
N ASN A 212 0.73 -0.63 23.25
CA ASN A 212 0.87 0.25 24.39
C ASN A 212 2.37 0.50 24.62
N LEU A 213 2.87 1.66 24.22
CA LEU A 213 4.30 1.99 24.34
C LEU A 213 4.81 1.99 25.79
N SER A 214 3.92 2.12 26.78
CA SER A 214 4.26 2.03 28.21
C SER A 214 4.66 0.63 28.65
N THR A 215 4.12 -0.41 27.99
CA THR A 215 4.40 -1.79 28.38
C THR A 215 5.74 -2.29 27.83
N ILE A 216 6.28 -1.62 26.81
CA ILE A 216 7.48 -2.05 26.07
C ILE A 216 8.74 -1.74 26.89
N GLY A 217 9.49 -2.78 27.25
CA GLY A 217 10.78 -2.64 27.93
C GLY A 217 11.93 -2.25 26.99
N ALA A 218 13.10 -1.91 27.54
CA ALA A 218 14.28 -1.52 26.76
C ALA A 218 14.78 -2.63 25.82
N ALA A 219 14.64 -3.90 26.19
CA ALA A 219 15.00 -5.03 25.33
C ALA A 219 14.07 -5.13 24.11
N GLU A 220 12.76 -4.98 24.33
CA GLU A 220 11.75 -5.07 23.29
C GLU A 220 11.81 -3.89 22.32
N ALA A 221 12.03 -2.68 22.83
CA ALA A 221 12.23 -1.49 21.99
C ALA A 221 13.46 -1.64 21.07
N ARG A 222 14.52 -2.32 21.53
CA ARG A 222 15.70 -2.64 20.68
C ARG A 222 15.37 -3.70 19.64
N MET A 223 14.61 -4.74 19.99
CA MET A 223 14.16 -5.76 19.04
C MET A 223 13.27 -5.14 17.95
N LEU A 224 12.32 -4.30 18.35
CA LEU A 224 11.41 -3.62 17.44
C LEU A 224 12.18 -2.71 16.46
N MET A 225 13.14 -1.92 16.96
CA MET A 225 14.05 -1.13 16.11
C MET A 225 14.84 -2.01 15.13
N SER A 226 15.36 -3.16 15.59
CA SER A 226 16.12 -4.09 14.74
C SER A 226 15.25 -4.68 13.62
N HIS A 227 14.02 -5.09 13.95
CA HIS A 227 13.07 -5.61 12.96
C HIS A 227 12.63 -4.54 11.96
N GLU A 228 12.31 -3.33 12.43
CA GLU A 228 11.88 -2.23 11.56
C GLU A 228 13.03 -1.78 10.65
N HIS A 229 14.27 -1.67 11.18
CA HIS A 229 15.46 -1.39 10.38
C HIS A 229 15.68 -2.45 9.29
N ARG A 230 15.54 -3.73 9.63
CA ARG A 230 15.68 -4.83 8.66
C ARG A 230 14.60 -4.78 7.58
N ALA A 231 13.37 -4.41 7.93
CA ALA A 231 12.26 -4.28 7.00
C ALA A 231 12.39 -3.05 6.09
N LEU A 232 12.82 -1.91 6.63
CA LEU A 232 13.04 -0.66 5.87
C LEU A 232 14.33 -0.69 5.03
N GLY A 233 15.36 -1.41 5.49
CA GLY A 233 16.70 -1.37 4.90
C GLY A 233 17.52 -0.13 5.29
N PHE A 234 16.99 0.76 6.13
CA PHE A 234 17.66 1.93 6.69
C PHE A 234 17.17 2.20 8.11
N ARG A 235 17.90 3.00 8.87
CA ARG A 235 17.56 3.29 10.27
C ARG A 235 16.16 3.91 10.36
N PRO A 236 15.27 3.41 11.24
CA PRO A 236 13.93 3.95 11.44
C PRO A 236 13.93 5.49 11.59
N PRO A 237 13.04 6.21 10.89
CA PRO A 237 12.95 7.65 10.99
C PRO A 237 12.45 8.07 12.39
N PRO A 238 12.76 9.31 12.83
CA PRO A 238 12.17 9.83 14.06
C PRO A 238 10.64 9.87 13.95
N GLY A 239 9.95 9.48 15.02
CA GLY A 239 8.48 9.38 15.04
C GLY A 239 7.94 8.05 14.48
N SER A 240 8.80 7.12 14.07
CA SER A 240 8.36 5.73 13.83
C SER A 240 8.03 5.01 15.14
N LEU A 241 7.33 3.88 15.04
CA LEU A 241 6.95 3.11 16.22
C LEU A 241 8.17 2.60 16.99
N ALA A 242 9.27 2.22 16.32
CA ALA A 242 10.54 1.94 16.98
C ALA A 242 11.12 3.14 17.72
N ALA A 243 11.13 4.31 17.09
CA ALA A 243 11.69 5.51 17.68
C ALA A 243 10.89 5.94 18.93
N GLU A 244 9.57 5.84 18.87
CA GLU A 244 8.69 6.13 20.01
C GLU A 244 8.83 5.09 21.12
N ALA A 245 8.91 3.79 20.79
CA ALA A 245 9.16 2.73 21.76
C ALA A 245 10.50 2.92 22.48
N GLN A 246 11.56 3.34 21.78
CA GLN A 246 12.85 3.67 22.41
C GLN A 246 12.76 4.88 23.33
N ALA A 247 12.00 5.91 22.94
CA ALA A 247 11.78 7.09 23.77
C ALA A 247 10.98 6.74 25.04
N ALA A 248 9.99 5.85 24.94
CA ALA A 248 9.22 5.34 26.07
C ALA A 248 10.09 4.48 27.00
N ALA A 249 10.85 3.53 26.44
CA ALA A 249 11.74 2.66 27.20
C ALA A 249 12.89 3.43 27.88
N ALA A 250 13.33 4.57 27.34
CA ALA A 250 14.29 5.43 28.02
C ALA A 250 13.72 6.03 29.33
N ARG A 251 12.39 6.17 29.44
CA ARG A 251 11.70 6.60 30.66
C ARG A 251 11.36 5.43 31.59
N HIS A 252 11.09 4.26 31.01
CA HIS A 252 10.71 3.03 31.71
C HIS A 252 11.54 1.84 31.21
N PRO A 253 12.80 1.69 31.67
CA PRO A 253 13.71 0.68 31.10
C PRO A 253 13.22 -0.75 31.28
N ASP A 254 12.49 -1.02 32.37
CA ASP A 254 11.97 -2.35 32.71
C ASP A 254 10.57 -2.63 32.12
N GLY A 255 9.91 -1.62 31.53
CA GLY A 255 8.51 -1.70 31.12
C GLY A 255 7.55 -1.98 32.29
N ASP A 256 6.30 -2.35 31.98
CA ASP A 256 5.29 -2.74 32.98
C ASP A 256 5.45 -4.22 33.43
N GLY A 257 6.56 -4.87 33.08
CA GLY A 257 6.84 -6.28 33.33
C GLY A 257 6.09 -7.27 32.43
N THR A 258 5.19 -6.80 31.57
CA THR A 258 4.51 -7.61 30.55
C THR A 258 5.38 -7.73 29.32
N THR A 259 5.87 -8.93 29.03
CA THR A 259 6.67 -9.15 27.82
C THR A 259 5.80 -9.36 26.59
N VAL A 260 6.05 -8.61 25.52
CA VAL A 260 5.43 -8.80 24.21
C VAL A 260 6.18 -9.91 23.46
N GLY A 261 5.46 -10.88 22.90
CA GLY A 261 6.07 -11.96 22.14
C GLY A 261 6.88 -11.47 20.94
N GLU A 262 8.05 -12.05 20.71
CA GLU A 262 8.98 -11.65 19.63
C GLU A 262 8.32 -11.66 18.24
N ASN A 263 7.49 -12.67 17.95
CA ASN A 263 6.77 -12.77 16.68
C ASN A 263 5.81 -11.60 16.47
N LEU A 264 5.12 -11.17 17.52
CA LEU A 264 4.21 -10.02 17.47
C LEU A 264 4.99 -8.73 17.24
N LEU A 265 6.11 -8.52 17.95
CA LEU A 265 7.00 -7.36 17.72
C LEU A 265 7.50 -7.29 16.28
N LYS A 266 7.88 -8.44 15.71
CA LYS A 266 8.31 -8.54 14.31
C LYS A 266 7.20 -8.16 13.34
N GLU A 267 5.98 -8.66 13.55
CA GLU A 267 4.82 -8.35 12.69
C GLU A 267 4.50 -6.85 12.74
N ILE A 268 4.45 -6.27 13.94
CA ILE A 268 4.20 -4.84 14.12
C ILE A 268 5.27 -4.00 13.42
N ALA A 269 6.54 -4.37 13.58
CA ALA A 269 7.66 -3.66 12.96
C ALA A 269 7.60 -3.70 11.42
N VAL A 270 7.23 -4.84 10.84
CA VAL A 270 7.06 -4.97 9.38
C VAL A 270 5.91 -4.09 8.89
N ARG A 271 4.77 -4.08 9.61
CA ARG A 271 3.61 -3.25 9.26
C ARG A 271 3.93 -1.75 9.34
N ASP A 272 4.65 -1.31 10.38
CA ASP A 272 5.06 0.10 10.49
C ASP A 272 6.05 0.48 9.39
N ALA A 273 6.99 -0.41 9.06
CA ALA A 273 7.91 -0.23 7.94
C ALA A 273 7.18 -0.08 6.60
N GLU A 274 6.16 -0.90 6.34
CA GLU A 274 5.30 -0.79 5.15
C GLU A 274 4.56 0.54 5.10
N LYS A 275 4.00 0.98 6.23
CA LYS A 275 3.33 2.29 6.32
C LYS A 275 4.30 3.43 6.03
N ILE A 276 5.50 3.41 6.61
CA ILE A 276 6.54 4.42 6.37
C ILE A 276 6.99 4.41 4.91
N LYS A 277 7.11 3.21 4.31
CA LYS A 277 7.43 3.07 2.90
C LYS A 277 6.34 3.68 2.02
N ALA A 278 5.07 3.37 2.30
CA ALA A 278 3.94 3.97 1.59
C ALA A 278 3.88 5.49 1.77
N ASP A 279 4.08 6.00 2.98
CA ASP A 279 4.11 7.44 3.25
C ASP A 279 5.28 8.13 2.53
N ARG A 280 6.42 7.45 2.40
CA ARG A 280 7.55 7.95 1.58
C ARG A 280 7.22 7.95 0.10
N GLU A 281 6.62 6.88 -0.42
CA GLU A 281 6.25 6.75 -1.83
C GLU A 281 5.15 7.76 -2.21
N LEU A 282 4.14 7.97 -1.37
CA LEU A 282 3.10 8.97 -1.57
C LEU A 282 3.63 10.41 -1.56
N ASN A 283 4.69 10.67 -0.79
CA ASN A 283 5.34 11.98 -0.74
C ASN A 283 6.42 12.18 -1.82
N MET A 284 6.67 11.18 -2.68
CA MET A 284 7.52 11.34 -3.87
C MET A 284 6.64 11.50 -5.10
N VAL A 285 6.57 12.71 -5.64
CA VAL A 285 5.98 12.93 -6.96
C VAL A 285 7.13 12.82 -7.97
N GLY A 286 7.20 11.67 -8.64
CA GLY A 286 8.34 11.28 -9.47
C GLY A 286 9.55 10.91 -8.61
N GLU A 287 10.71 11.53 -8.89
CA GLU A 287 11.95 11.30 -8.14
C GLU A 287 12.15 12.27 -6.97
N VAL A 288 11.22 13.21 -6.75
CA VAL A 288 11.44 14.30 -5.79
C VAL A 288 10.46 14.27 -4.63
N ASN A 289 11.03 14.36 -3.43
CA ASN A 289 10.28 14.35 -2.18
C ASN A 289 9.72 15.74 -1.90
N VAL A 290 8.40 15.89 -1.97
CA VAL A 290 7.72 17.18 -1.81
C VAL A 290 7.82 17.71 -0.37
N SER A 291 8.05 16.82 0.61
CA SER A 291 8.18 17.19 2.02
C SER A 291 9.46 17.96 2.36
N THR A 292 10.48 17.96 1.48
CA THR A 292 11.69 18.76 1.69
C THR A 292 11.48 20.24 1.37
N LEU A 293 10.38 20.58 0.68
CA LEU A 293 10.07 21.95 0.32
C LEU A 293 9.56 22.72 1.54
N GLY A 294 10.35 23.70 1.97
CA GLY A 294 9.84 24.78 2.81
C GLY A 294 8.85 25.66 2.06
N LYS A 295 8.25 26.61 2.77
CA LYS A 295 7.22 27.51 2.24
C LYS A 295 7.64 28.22 0.93
N ALA A 296 8.86 28.74 0.88
CA ALA A 296 9.39 29.41 -0.32
C ALA A 296 9.56 28.46 -1.51
N GLY A 297 9.91 27.19 -1.25
CA GLY A 297 10.00 26.16 -2.27
C GLY A 297 8.63 25.82 -2.84
N ALA A 298 7.65 25.59 -1.97
CA ALA A 298 6.28 25.30 -2.37
C ALA A 298 5.63 26.47 -3.14
N GLU A 299 5.85 27.73 -2.73
CA GLU A 299 5.34 28.90 -3.44
C GLU A 299 5.85 28.97 -4.89
N ARG A 300 7.11 28.59 -5.15
CA ARG A 300 7.64 28.52 -6.52
C ARG A 300 6.98 27.42 -7.34
N VAL A 301 6.80 26.24 -6.76
CA VAL A 301 6.13 25.11 -7.43
C VAL A 301 4.69 25.49 -7.78
N ILE A 302 3.96 26.07 -6.82
CA ILE A 302 2.60 26.57 -7.01
C ILE A 302 2.56 27.62 -8.12
N SER A 303 3.43 28.64 -8.06
CA SER A 303 3.48 29.69 -9.06
C SER A 303 3.85 29.15 -10.45
N CYS A 304 4.72 28.15 -10.52
CA CYS A 304 5.13 27.53 -11.78
C CYS A 304 3.98 26.74 -12.42
N GLU A 305 3.27 25.95 -11.63
CA GLU A 305 2.14 25.15 -12.10
C GLU A 305 0.93 26.04 -12.46
N GLU A 306 0.60 27.04 -11.64
CA GLU A 306 -0.48 27.99 -11.93
C GLU A 306 -0.19 28.83 -13.18
N HIS A 307 1.08 29.23 -13.39
CA HIS A 307 1.49 29.89 -14.63
C HIS A 307 1.39 28.94 -15.83
N ALA A 308 1.79 27.68 -15.67
CA ALA A 308 1.69 26.68 -16.73
C ALA A 308 0.22 26.36 -17.06
N LEU A 309 -0.66 26.18 -16.07
CA LEU A 309 -2.08 25.90 -16.27
C LEU A 309 -2.87 27.12 -16.76
N GLY A 310 -2.52 28.33 -16.32
CA GLY A 310 -3.28 29.56 -16.54
C GLY A 310 -4.47 29.74 -15.58
N HIS A 311 -4.63 28.83 -14.61
CA HIS A 311 -5.62 28.90 -13.55
C HIS A 311 -5.08 28.23 -12.28
N ARG A 312 -5.83 28.32 -11.18
CA ARG A 312 -5.48 27.68 -9.91
C ARG A 312 -5.37 26.17 -10.09
N ALA A 313 -4.33 25.58 -9.52
CA ALA A 313 -4.07 24.15 -9.58
C ALA A 313 -5.20 23.31 -8.94
N PRO A 314 -5.61 22.18 -9.55
CA PRO A 314 -6.64 21.31 -9.01
C PRO A 314 -6.17 20.58 -7.74
N PRO A 315 -7.09 20.09 -6.88
CA PRO A 315 -6.70 19.25 -5.74
C PRO A 315 -6.06 17.95 -6.22
N GLY A 316 -4.99 17.53 -5.54
CA GLY A 316 -4.22 16.33 -5.89
C GLY A 316 -3.09 16.55 -6.88
N SER A 317 -2.90 17.78 -7.40
CA SER A 317 -1.71 18.10 -8.20
C SER A 317 -0.47 18.35 -7.32
N LEU A 318 0.71 18.34 -7.94
CA LEU A 318 1.97 18.64 -7.24
C LEU A 318 1.96 19.98 -6.48
N ALA A 319 1.37 21.04 -7.03
CA ALA A 319 1.22 22.32 -6.34
C ALA A 319 0.30 22.22 -5.11
N ALA A 320 -0.76 21.41 -5.18
CA ALA A 320 -1.64 21.18 -4.04
C ALA A 320 -0.93 20.40 -2.93
N GLU A 321 -0.16 19.36 -3.30
CA GLU A 321 0.64 18.58 -2.35
C GLU A 321 1.80 19.40 -1.76
N ALA A 322 2.50 20.19 -2.57
CA ALA A 322 3.55 21.09 -2.09
C ALA A 322 3.01 22.12 -1.09
N ARG A 323 1.80 22.64 -1.31
CA ARG A 323 1.12 23.54 -0.36
C ARG A 323 0.81 22.85 0.96
N LYS A 324 0.34 21.61 0.91
CA LYS A 324 0.03 20.79 2.10
C LYS A 324 1.31 20.46 2.87
N ALA A 325 2.37 20.08 2.17
CA ALA A 325 3.69 19.83 2.74
C ALA A 325 4.25 21.08 3.43
N ALA A 326 4.21 22.25 2.78
CA ALA A 326 4.66 23.51 3.37
C ALA A 326 3.79 23.98 4.56
N ALA A 327 2.51 23.61 4.60
CA ALA A 327 1.66 23.88 5.77
C ALA A 327 2.04 23.01 6.97
N ALA A 328 2.45 21.75 6.74
CA ALA A 328 2.94 20.84 7.78
C ALA A 328 4.36 21.21 8.23
N HIS A 329 5.22 21.63 7.30
CA HIS A 329 6.64 21.92 7.52
C HIS A 329 7.02 23.26 6.85
N PRO A 330 6.73 24.41 7.49
CA PRO A 330 6.98 25.73 6.89
C PRO A 330 8.46 25.99 6.61
N ASP A 331 9.35 25.45 7.43
CA ASP A 331 10.81 25.56 7.29
C ASP A 331 11.41 24.47 6.36
N GLY A 332 10.57 23.57 5.84
CA GLY A 332 10.96 22.37 5.09
C GLY A 332 11.17 21.16 5.99
N GLY A 333 11.19 19.96 5.40
CA GLY A 333 11.52 18.72 6.11
C GLY A 333 12.94 18.74 6.67
N SER A 334 13.24 17.83 7.59
CA SER A 334 14.56 17.73 8.26
C SER A 334 15.73 17.39 7.31
N PHE A 335 15.45 17.13 6.04
CA PHE A 335 16.47 16.84 5.04
C PHE A 335 16.88 18.13 4.33
N PRO A 336 18.18 18.44 4.25
CA PRO A 336 18.65 19.61 3.52
C PRO A 336 18.24 19.49 2.05
N VAL A 337 17.59 20.54 1.54
CA VAL A 337 17.28 20.66 0.11
C VAL A 337 18.59 20.66 -0.66
N MET A 338 18.79 19.70 -1.56
CA MET A 338 20.01 19.67 -2.36
C MET A 338 19.91 20.77 -3.44
N ASN A 339 21.06 21.39 -3.74
CA ASN A 339 21.14 22.38 -4.80
C ASN A 339 20.71 21.73 -6.13
N GLY A 340 19.57 22.19 -6.67
CA GLY A 340 18.99 21.66 -7.91
C GLY A 340 17.63 20.97 -7.73
N ASP A 341 17.28 20.51 -6.52
CA ASP A 341 16.00 19.83 -6.28
C ASP A 341 14.82 20.71 -6.67
N VAL A 342 14.87 21.98 -6.29
CA VAL A 342 13.86 22.99 -6.65
C VAL A 342 13.64 23.06 -8.16
N ALA A 343 14.71 23.14 -8.95
CA ALA A 343 14.61 23.26 -10.40
C ALA A 343 14.04 21.97 -11.03
N ARG A 344 14.39 20.80 -10.47
CA ARG A 344 13.82 19.51 -10.89
C ARG A 344 12.32 19.45 -10.57
N ILE A 345 11.90 19.92 -9.40
CA ILE A 345 10.48 19.96 -9.01
C ILE A 345 9.71 20.96 -9.86
N GLU A 346 10.26 22.14 -10.14
CA GLU A 346 9.66 23.10 -11.07
C GLU A 346 9.49 22.50 -12.47
N GLY A 347 10.46 21.72 -12.94
CA GLY A 347 10.36 20.96 -14.19
C GLY A 347 9.25 19.90 -14.17
N ALA A 348 9.16 19.12 -13.08
CA ALA A 348 8.10 18.14 -12.88
C ALA A 348 6.72 18.79 -12.82
N ALA A 349 6.59 19.93 -12.14
CA ALA A 349 5.34 20.70 -12.05
C ALA A 349 4.86 21.19 -13.43
N ARG A 350 5.79 21.64 -14.30
CA ARG A 350 5.43 22.00 -15.68
C ARG A 350 4.95 20.80 -16.48
N ALA A 351 5.68 19.67 -16.39
CA ALA A 351 5.30 18.46 -17.10
C ALA A 351 3.92 17.92 -16.66
N GLU A 352 3.62 17.99 -15.36
CA GLU A 352 2.31 17.61 -14.82
C GLU A 352 1.22 18.59 -15.26
N ALA A 353 1.48 19.89 -15.23
CA ALA A 353 0.54 20.90 -15.74
C ALA A 353 0.20 20.68 -17.22
N ASP A 354 1.20 20.36 -18.05
CA ASP A 354 1.01 20.07 -19.46
C ASP A 354 0.20 18.77 -19.65
N SER A 355 0.45 17.74 -18.84
CA SER A 355 -0.33 16.50 -18.83
C SER A 355 -1.80 16.75 -18.43
N LEU A 356 -2.03 17.56 -17.39
CA LEU A 356 -3.38 17.93 -16.93
C LEU A 356 -4.13 18.74 -17.99
N LYS A 357 -3.45 19.64 -18.70
CA LYS A 357 -4.01 20.36 -19.85
C LYS A 357 -4.45 19.41 -20.97
N ALA A 358 -3.60 18.43 -21.31
CA ALA A 358 -3.93 17.43 -22.33
C ALA A 358 -5.16 16.59 -21.90
N GLN A 359 -5.18 16.11 -20.65
CA GLN A 359 -6.34 15.38 -20.12
C GLN A 359 -7.62 16.22 -20.10
N ALA A 360 -7.53 17.51 -19.78
CA ALA A 360 -8.68 18.41 -19.80
C ALA A 360 -9.22 18.60 -21.22
N GLN A 361 -8.34 18.74 -22.22
CA GLN A 361 -8.71 18.80 -23.64
C GLN A 361 -9.36 17.50 -24.11
N ASP A 362 -8.81 16.34 -23.75
CA ASP A 362 -9.38 15.04 -24.09
C ASP A 362 -10.77 14.87 -23.46
N ARG A 363 -10.93 15.27 -22.20
CA ARG A 363 -12.23 15.25 -21.51
C ARG A 363 -13.24 16.16 -22.19
N GLU A 364 -12.83 17.36 -22.62
CA GLU A 364 -13.69 18.27 -23.37
C GLU A 364 -14.11 17.68 -24.72
N GLN A 365 -13.19 17.01 -25.44
CA GLN A 365 -13.51 16.32 -26.69
C GLN A 365 -14.52 15.18 -26.47
N VAL A 366 -14.37 14.40 -25.40
CA VAL A 366 -15.34 13.33 -25.04
C VAL A 366 -16.71 13.93 -24.77
N ILE A 367 -16.79 15.02 -24.01
CA ILE A 367 -18.06 15.72 -23.73
C ILE A 367 -18.68 16.24 -25.03
N GLN A 368 -17.90 16.89 -25.90
CA GLN A 368 -18.38 17.38 -27.18
C GLN A 368 -18.89 16.23 -28.07
N ALA A 369 -18.18 15.10 -28.12
CA ALA A 369 -18.61 13.90 -28.85
C ALA A 369 -19.92 13.31 -28.29
N GLN A 370 -20.08 13.29 -26.97
CA GLN A 370 -21.33 12.86 -26.32
C GLN A 370 -22.49 13.80 -26.64
N VAL A 371 -22.27 15.12 -26.59
CA VAL A 371 -23.29 16.12 -26.97
C VAL A 371 -23.73 15.91 -28.42
N GLN A 372 -22.78 15.76 -29.35
CA GLN A 372 -23.08 15.48 -30.76
C GLN A 372 -23.84 14.14 -30.93
N ARG A 373 -23.50 13.10 -30.15
CA ARG A 373 -24.22 11.82 -30.17
C ARG A 373 -25.66 11.99 -29.70
N VAL A 374 -25.89 12.73 -28.62
CA VAL A 374 -27.24 13.03 -28.11
C VAL A 374 -28.04 13.85 -29.14
N GLU A 375 -27.43 14.83 -29.78
CA GLU A 375 -28.08 15.62 -30.85
C GLU A 375 -28.47 14.75 -32.06
N ARG A 376 -27.59 13.84 -32.51
CA ARG A 376 -27.93 12.89 -33.58
C ARG A 376 -29.08 11.96 -33.19
N LEU A 377 -29.09 11.47 -31.95
CA LEU A 377 -30.19 10.62 -31.45
C LEU A 377 -31.51 11.39 -31.37
N LYS A 378 -31.49 12.67 -30.97
CA LYS A 378 -32.68 13.53 -31.00
C LYS A 378 -33.23 13.69 -32.42
N MET A 379 -32.36 13.82 -33.43
CA MET A 379 -32.80 13.91 -34.83
C MET A 379 -33.35 12.58 -35.38
N GLN A 380 -32.81 11.44 -34.95
CA GLN A 380 -33.26 10.11 -35.41
C GLN A 380 -34.56 9.65 -34.75
N THR A 381 -34.73 9.91 -33.46
CA THR A 381 -35.92 9.46 -32.71
C THR A 381 -37.19 10.19 -33.10
N GLY A 382 -37.08 11.25 -33.92
CA GLY A 382 -38.22 11.91 -34.56
C GLY A 382 -39.38 12.10 -33.60
N VAL A 383 -39.09 12.55 -32.36
CA VAL A 383 -40.13 12.73 -31.34
C VAL A 383 -41.20 13.59 -31.99
N PRO A 384 -42.37 13.02 -32.33
CA PRO A 384 -43.40 13.79 -33.00
C PRO A 384 -43.68 14.94 -32.06
N LYS A 385 -43.60 16.18 -32.57
CA LYS A 385 -44.04 17.37 -31.84
C LYS A 385 -45.37 16.99 -31.23
N THR A 386 -45.38 16.70 -29.93
CA THR A 386 -46.61 16.40 -29.22
C THR A 386 -47.40 17.66 -29.40
N VAL A 387 -48.44 17.53 -30.22
CA VAL A 387 -49.45 18.55 -30.42
C VAL A 387 -49.80 18.98 -29.01
N ARG A 388 -49.46 20.23 -28.67
CA ARG A 388 -50.00 20.91 -27.50
C ARG A 388 -51.50 20.91 -27.73
N THR A 389 -52.19 19.89 -27.25
CA THR A 389 -53.61 19.97 -27.03
C THR A 389 -53.75 20.89 -25.85
N GLU A 390 -53.98 22.16 -26.17
CA GLU A 390 -54.62 23.13 -25.30
C GLU A 390 -55.83 22.44 -24.67
N THR A 391 -55.62 21.91 -23.47
CA THR A 391 -56.70 21.62 -22.54
C THR A 391 -56.56 22.74 -21.52
N GLU A 392 -57.15 23.87 -21.90
CA GLU A 392 -57.69 24.83 -20.96
C GLU A 392 -58.69 24.07 -20.08
N ASP A 393 -58.20 23.47 -18.99
CA ASP A 393 -59.10 22.93 -17.98
C ASP A 393 -58.66 23.44 -16.60
N SER A 394 -59.25 24.58 -16.25
CA SER A 394 -60.00 24.70 -15.02
C SER A 394 -59.27 24.32 -13.73
N VAL A 395 -58.18 25.02 -13.38
CA VAL A 395 -57.78 25.11 -11.96
C VAL A 395 -58.73 26.09 -11.28
N GLN A 396 -59.87 25.56 -10.83
CA GLN A 396 -60.78 26.23 -9.93
C GLN A 396 -60.00 26.67 -8.69
N ILE A 397 -59.93 27.98 -8.52
CA ILE A 397 -59.59 28.66 -7.27
C ILE A 397 -60.73 28.33 -6.31
N VAL A 398 -60.55 27.30 -5.49
CA VAL A 398 -61.36 27.12 -4.27
C VAL A 398 -60.70 27.98 -3.21
N GLY A 399 -61.27 29.17 -3.05
CA GLY A 399 -61.02 30.03 -1.90
C GLY A 399 -61.62 29.47 -0.63
N ASP A 400 -61.05 29.96 0.47
CA ASP A 400 -61.63 30.19 1.80
C ASP A 400 -62.35 29.03 2.51
N VAL A 401 -61.80 28.61 3.65
CA VAL A 401 -62.48 28.32 4.94
C VAL A 401 -61.33 28.18 5.98
N LEU A 402 -61.03 29.22 6.77
CA LEU A 402 -61.61 29.55 8.09
C LEU A 402 -60.97 28.80 9.29
N LEU A 403 -60.82 29.56 10.39
CA LEU A 403 -60.60 29.20 11.81
C LEU A 403 -59.13 28.99 12.22
N ALA A 404 -58.63 29.51 13.34
CA ALA A 404 -59.08 30.45 14.38
C ALA A 404 -57.85 30.75 15.24
#